data_AF-A0A822FLU0-F1
#
_entry.id   AF-A0A822FLU0-F1
#
_cell.length_a   1.000
_cell.length_b   1.000
_cell.length_c   1.000
_cell.angle_alpha   90.00
_cell.angle_beta   90.00
_cell.angle_gamma   90.00
#
_symmetry.space_group_name_H-M   'P 1'
#
loop_
_entity.id
_entity.type
_entity.pdbx_description
1 polymer ?
#
loop_
_entity_poly.entity_id
_entity_poly.type
_entity_poly.pdbx_seq_one_letter_code
_entity_poly.pdbx_strand_id
1 'polypeptide(L)' 'MIKQIGVKPSPLSFGWFLYRINKFNNAERYAKMMLEQLPPNDRGIGDAYNLLGLIYNDIKRLDKSIEYYEKALEI' A
#
# COMPACT_ATOMS: atom_id res chain seq x y z
N MET A 1 -3.62 33.25 -11.12
CA MET A 1 -3.66 31.78 -11.29
C MET A 1 -2.71 31.19 -10.26
N ILE A 2 -3.25 30.73 -9.12
CA ILE A 2 -2.45 30.32 -7.97
C ILE A 2 -1.86 28.96 -8.31
N LYS A 3 -0.55 28.88 -8.46
CA LYS A 3 0.20 27.63 -8.56
C LYS A 3 -0.04 26.91 -7.22
N GLN A 4 -0.99 25.97 -7.19
CA GLN A 4 -1.06 25.03 -6.08
C GLN A 4 0.30 24.37 -6.03
N ILE A 5 1.00 24.57 -4.91
CA ILE A 5 2.17 23.79 -4.53
C ILE A 5 1.59 22.42 -4.16
N GLY A 6 1.19 21.70 -5.21
CA GLY A 6 0.56 20.40 -5.13
C GLY A 6 1.66 19.41 -4.80
N VAL A 7 2.01 19.32 -3.52
CA VAL A 7 2.49 18.05 -2.99
C VAL A 7 1.27 17.13 -3.10
N LYS A 8 1.08 16.56 -4.29
CA LYS A 8 0.12 15.49 -4.49
C LYS A 8 0.58 14.42 -3.51
N PRO A 9 -0.18 14.11 -2.44
CA PRO A 9 0.25 13.05 -1.53
C PRO A 9 0.56 11.85 -2.41
N SER A 10 1.73 11.23 -2.23
CA SER A 10 2.08 10.06 -3.04
C SER A 10 0.87 9.13 -3.00
N PRO A 11 0.50 8.46 -4.10
CA PRO A 11 -0.60 7.50 -4.09
C PRO A 11 -0.57 6.63 -2.81
N LEU A 12 0.61 6.17 -2.45
CA LEU A 12 0.97 5.50 -1.20
C LEU A 12 0.45 6.16 0.09
N SER A 13 0.55 7.47 0.24
CA SER A 13 0.09 8.23 1.41
C SER A 13 -1.41 8.02 1.68
N PHE A 14 -2.23 7.80 0.65
CA PHE A 14 -3.66 7.57 0.79
C PHE A 14 -3.98 6.16 1.30
N GLY A 15 -3.25 5.14 0.81
CA GLY A 15 -3.34 3.77 1.33
C GLY A 15 -3.01 3.72 2.83
N TRP A 16 -1.91 4.37 3.21
CA TRP A 16 -1.52 4.52 4.62
C TRP A 16 -2.54 5.30 5.44
N PHE A 17 -3.11 6.38 4.89
CA PHE A 17 -4.18 7.11 5.56
C PHE A 17 -5.40 6.22 5.85
N LEU A 18 -5.84 5.44 4.86
CA LEU A 18 -6.95 4.48 5.02
C LEU A 18 -6.66 3.42 6.08
N TYR A 19 -5.43 2.89 6.09
CA TYR A 19 -4.97 1.96 7.11
C TYR A 19 -5.00 2.57 8.52
N ARG A 20 -4.48 3.80 8.67
CA ARG A 20 -4.45 4.53 9.95
C ARG A 20 -5.83 4.81 10.55
N ILE A 21 -6.87 4.89 9.73
CA ILE A 21 -8.27 5.04 10.17
C ILE A 21 -9.03 3.70 10.21
N ASN A 22 -8.31 2.57 10.24
CA ASN A 22 -8.83 1.20 10.29
C ASN A 22 -9.76 0.82 9.13
N LYS A 23 -9.70 1.52 7.99
CA LYS A 23 -10.45 1.17 6.77
C LYS A 23 -9.68 0.13 5.96
N PHE A 24 -9.42 -1.03 6.57
CA PHE A 24 -8.56 -2.08 6.02
C PHE A 24 -8.98 -2.55 4.62
N ASN A 25 -10.28 -2.78 4.38
CA ASN A 25 -10.77 -3.18 3.05
C ASN A 25 -10.47 -2.16 1.95
N ASN A 26 -10.55 -0.86 2.28
CA ASN A 26 -10.25 0.21 1.32
C ASN A 26 -8.74 0.33 1.12
N ALA A 27 -7.95 0.23 2.19
CA ALA A 27 -6.50 0.24 2.11
C ALA A 27 -5.97 -0.95 1.28
N GLU A 28 -6.57 -2.13 1.43
CA GLU A 28 -6.24 -3.33 0.67
C GLU A 28 -6.53 -3.15 -0.83
N ARG A 29 -7.74 -2.68 -1.16
CA ARG A 29 -8.12 -2.36 -2.56
C ARG A 29 -7.15 -1.36 -3.17
N TYR A 30 -6.77 -0.36 -2.38
CA TYR A 30 -5.84 0.66 -2.82
C TYR A 30 -4.46 0.08 -3.13
N ALA A 31 -3.89 -0.72 -2.22
CA ALA A 31 -2.61 -1.38 -2.45
C ALA A 31 -2.63 -2.30 -3.68
N LYS A 32 -3.71 -3.08 -3.87
CA LYS A 32 -3.87 -3.94 -5.06
C LYS A 32 -3.93 -3.14 -6.36
N MET A 33 -4.65 -2.02 -6.38
CA MET A 33 -4.69 -1.12 -7.52
C MET A 33 -3.29 -0.55 -7.85
N MET A 34 -2.49 -0.24 -6.84
CA MET A 34 -1.10 0.21 -7.05
C MET A 34 -0.25 -0.89 -7.71
N LEU A 35 -0.37 -2.14 -7.25
CA LEU A 35 0.34 -3.28 -7.83
C LEU A 35 -0.04 -3.54 -9.30
N GLU A 36 -1.28 -3.23 -9.70
CA GLU A 36 -1.75 -3.39 -11.08
C GLU A 36 -1.28 -2.27 -12.03
N GLN A 37 -1.09 -1.05 -11.52
CA GLN A 37 -0.83 0.14 -12.35
C GLN A 37 0.64 0.56 -12.39
N LEU A 38 1.43 0.18 -11.37
CA LEU A 38 2.84 0.55 -11.32
C LEU A 38 3.67 -0.32 -12.26
N PRO A 39 4.68 0.26 -12.94
CA PRO A 39 5.61 -0.52 -13.75
C PRO A 39 6.44 -1.45 -12.85
N PRO A 40 6.88 -2.62 -13.37
CA PRO A 40 7.82 -3.47 -12.66
C PRO A 40 9.05 -2.70 -12.17
N ASN A 41 9.49 -2.96 -10.93
CA ASN A 41 10.58 -2.27 -10.22
C ASN A 41 10.30 -0.83 -9.77
N ASP A 42 9.06 -0.34 -9.86
CA ASP A 42 8.69 0.90 -9.16
C ASP A 42 8.80 0.69 -7.64
N ARG A 43 9.43 1.62 -6.93
CA ARG A 43 9.59 1.54 -5.46
C ARG A 43 8.24 1.45 -4.73
N GLY A 44 7.16 1.95 -5.34
CA GLY A 44 5.82 1.84 -4.81
C GLY A 44 5.26 0.42 -4.76
N ILE A 45 5.85 -0.54 -5.49
CA ILE A 45 5.47 -1.96 -5.42
C ILE A 45 5.83 -2.54 -4.05
N GLY A 46 7.06 -2.32 -3.57
CA GLY A 46 7.51 -2.81 -2.26
C GLY A 46 6.67 -2.25 -1.11
N ASP A 47 6.37 -0.95 -1.16
CA ASP A 47 5.49 -0.31 -0.18
C ASP A 47 4.05 -0.83 -0.22
N ALA A 48 3.50 -1.12 -1.41
CA ALA A 48 2.16 -1.68 -1.56
C ALA A 48 2.07 -3.10 -0.96
N TYR A 49 3.10 -3.92 -1.17
CA TYR A 49 3.20 -5.23 -0.52
C TYR A 49 3.34 -5.10 1.00
N ASN A 50 4.17 -4.18 1.50
CA ASN A 50 4.30 -3.93 2.92
C ASN A 50 2.96 -3.51 3.57
N LEU A 51 2.21 -2.62 2.91
CA LEU A 51 0.88 -2.22 3.37
C LEU A 51 -0.10 -3.41 3.43
N LEU A 52 -0.07 -4.31 2.45
CA LEU A 52 -0.87 -5.55 2.48
C LEU A 52 -0.43 -6.44 3.64
N GLY A 53 0.87 -6.61 3.87
CA GLY A 53 1.43 -7.35 5.01
C GLY A 53 0.87 -6.86 6.35
N LEU A 54 0.87 -5.53 6.56
CA LEU A 54 0.32 -4.91 7.77
C LEU A 54 -1.19 -5.09 7.91
N ILE A 55 -1.94 -4.87 6.84
CA ILE A 55 -3.40 -5.08 6.85
C ILE A 55 -3.73 -6.52 7.25
N TYR A 56 -3.07 -7.50 6.62
CA TYR A 56 -3.33 -8.91 6.88
C TYR A 56 -2.87 -9.34 8.29
N ASN A 57 -1.79 -8.75 8.82
CA ASN A 57 -1.38 -8.94 10.20
C ASN A 57 -2.47 -8.47 11.18
N ASP A 58 -3.00 -7.27 10.97
CA ASP A 58 -3.96 -6.65 11.89
C ASP A 58 -5.30 -7.38 11.92
N ILE A 59 -5.73 -7.93 10.77
CA ILE A 59 -6.93 -8.78 10.69
C ILE A 59 -6.67 -10.27 11.00
N LYS A 60 -5.50 -10.59 11.58
CA LYS A 60 -5.12 -11.94 12.05
C LYS A 60 -5.06 -13.01 10.96
N ARG A 61 -4.75 -12.62 9.73
CA ARG A 61 -4.50 -13.50 8.57
C ARG A 61 -3.00 -13.65 8.37
N LEU A 62 -2.34 -14.35 9.29
CA LEU A 62 -0.88 -14.35 9.39
C LEU A 62 -0.20 -14.97 8.15
N ASP A 63 -0.77 -16.05 7.58
CA ASP A 63 -0.21 -16.69 6.38
C ASP A 63 -0.07 -15.70 5.21
N LYS A 64 -1.12 -14.92 4.96
CA LYS A 64 -1.11 -13.87 3.93
C LYS A 64 -0.20 -12.70 4.28
N SER A 65 -0.13 -12.35 5.56
CA SER A 65 0.75 -11.29 6.03
C SER A 65 2.21 -11.63 5.73
N ILE A 66 2.63 -12.85 6.04
CA ILE A 66 3.97 -13.37 5.74
C ILE A 66 4.23 -13.35 4.24
N GLU A 67 3.32 -13.90 3.43
CA GLU A 67 3.44 -13.90 1.96
C GLU A 67 3.69 -12.48 1.40
N TYR A 68 2.95 -11.49 1.89
CA TYR A 68 3.11 -10.11 1.41
C TYR A 68 4.38 -9.43 1.94
N TYR A 69 4.82 -9.73 3.16
CA TYR A 69 6.11 -9.24 3.63
C TYR A 69 7.28 -9.85 2.86
N GLU A 70 7.22 -11.14 2.52
CA GLU A 70 8.22 -11.79 1.68
C GLU A 70 8.32 -11.12 0.32
N LYS A 71 7.17 -10.88 -0.34
CA LYS A 71 7.13 -10.12 -1.61
C LYS A 71 7.67 -8.71 -1.48
N ALA A 72 7.46 -8.04 -0.34
CA ALA A 72 8.00 -6.71 -0.12
C ALA A 72 9.54 -6.72 0.01
N LEU A 73 10.12 -7.80 0.55
CA LEU A 73 11.57 -7.98 0.72
C LEU A 73 12.29 -8.40 -0.57
N GLU A 74 11.57 -8.94 -1.54
CA GLU A 74 12.11 -9.31 -2.86
C GLU A 74 12.30 -8.11 -3.82
N ILE A 75 11.74 -6.95 -3.50
CA ILE A 75 11.80 -5.70 -4.27
C ILE A 75 13.00 -4.84 -3.85
#